data_AF-A0A381I417-F1
#
_entry.id   AF-A0A381I417-F1
#
_cell.length_a   1.000
_cell.length_b   1.000
_cell.length_c   1.000
_cell.angle_alpha   90.00
_cell.angle_beta   90.00
_cell.angle_gamma   90.00
#
_symmetry.space_group_name_H-M   'P 1'
#
loop_
_entity.id
_entity.type
_entity.pdbx_description
1 polymer ?
#
loop_
_entity_poly.entity_id
_entity_poly.type
_entity_poly.pdbx_seq_one_letter_code
_entity_poly.pdbx_strand_id
1 'polypeptide(L)'
;MYKRAKEILNLLNITYHDVSQVSDAITGHLKIGASLTIGEYILPNFLALFSKKYPDIDVEVFIKNTSIVSSHVKDYILDIGLIEGTCSSPSFIQEYFF
;
A
#
# COMPACT_ATOMS: atom_id res chain seq x y z
N MET A 1 -3.39 45.02 -18.24
CA MET A 1 -4.30 43.89 -17.94
C MET A 1 -3.69 42.54 -18.35
N TYR A 2 -3.32 42.31 -19.61
CA TYR A 2 -2.73 41.04 -20.10
C TYR A 2 -1.48 40.56 -19.33
N LYS A 3 -0.55 41.46 -18.98
CA LYS A 3 0.68 41.12 -18.24
C LYS A 3 0.39 40.49 -16.87
N ARG A 4 -0.58 41.03 -16.14
CA ARG A 4 -0.99 40.50 -14.82
C ARG A 4 -1.69 39.14 -14.94
N ALA A 5 -2.50 38.94 -15.98
CA ALA A 5 -3.13 37.64 -16.25
C ALA A 5 -2.07 36.55 -16.53
N LYS A 6 -1.01 36.90 -17.28
CA LYS A 6 0.10 36.00 -17.56
C LYS A 6 0.94 35.69 -16.31
N GLU A 7 1.14 36.66 -15.43
CA GLU A 7 1.79 36.47 -14.12
C GLU A 7 0.97 35.53 -13.22
N ILE A 8 -0.35 35.71 -13.14
CA ILE A 8 -1.25 34.81 -12.38
C ILE A 8 -1.21 33.39 -12.93
N LEU A 9 -1.25 33.22 -14.26
CA LEU A 9 -1.17 31.89 -14.88
C LEU A 9 0.18 31.22 -14.63
N ASN A 10 1.27 31.99 -14.67
CA ASN A 10 2.59 31.48 -14.36
C ASN A 10 2.71 31.05 -12.89
N LEU A 11 2.16 31.84 -11.96
CA LEU A 11 2.09 31.49 -10.54
C LEU A 11 1.27 30.22 -10.32
N LEU A 12 0.12 30.06 -10.97
CA LEU A 12 -0.67 28.83 -10.90
C LEU A 12 0.12 27.62 -11.40
N ASN A 13 0.81 27.74 -12.53
CA ASN A 13 1.63 26.64 -13.07
C ASN A 13 2.78 26.26 -12.14
N ILE A 14 3.47 27.25 -11.55
CA ILE A 14 4.53 27.01 -10.56
C ILE A 14 3.95 26.30 -9.34
N THR A 15 2.81 26.77 -8.81
CA THR A 15 2.15 26.11 -7.67
C THR A 15 1.71 24.69 -7.98
N TYR A 16 1.12 24.43 -9.15
CA TYR A 16 0.77 23.06 -9.57
C TYR A 16 2.00 22.17 -9.69
N HIS A 17 3.08 22.72 -10.24
CA HIS A 17 4.35 22.00 -10.37
C HIS A 17 4.97 21.71 -8.99
N ASP A 18 5.02 22.69 -8.09
CA ASP A 18 5.56 22.54 -6.74
C ASP A 18 4.73 21.57 -5.90
N VAL A 19 3.39 21.61 -5.99
CA VAL A 19 2.52 20.63 -5.32
C VAL A 19 2.70 19.23 -5.92
N SER A 20 2.89 19.12 -7.24
CA SER A 20 3.21 17.82 -7.87
C SER A 20 4.60 17.31 -7.47
N GLN A 21 5.57 18.20 -7.24
CA GLN A 21 6.92 17.83 -6.78
C GLN A 21 6.96 17.48 -5.28
N VAL A 22 5.97 17.91 -4.49
CA VAL A 22 5.85 17.62 -3.05
C VAL A 22 5.18 16.27 -2.77
N SER A 23 4.72 15.51 -3.79
CA SER A 23 3.84 14.35 -3.57
C SER A 23 4.16 13.07 -4.38
N ASP A 24 5.42 12.80 -4.74
CA ASP A 24 5.78 11.51 -5.38
C ASP A 24 6.35 10.46 -4.41
N ALA A 25 6.75 10.84 -3.19
CA ALA A 25 7.23 9.90 -2.20
C ALA A 25 6.05 9.22 -1.49
N ILE A 26 5.72 7.98 -1.90
CA ILE A 26 4.79 7.14 -1.15
C ILE A 26 5.52 6.69 0.12
N THR A 27 5.04 7.14 1.28
CA THR A 27 5.61 6.87 2.60
C THR A 27 4.54 6.29 3.53
N GLY A 28 4.95 5.55 4.56
CA GLY A 28 4.01 5.04 5.57
C GLY A 28 4.42 3.72 6.21
N HIS A 29 3.48 3.10 6.92
CA HIS A 29 3.63 1.77 7.52
C HIS A 29 2.57 0.83 6.95
N LEU A 30 2.95 -0.36 6.52
CA LEU A 30 2.06 -1.36 5.95
C LEU A 30 2.19 -2.67 6.73
N LYS A 31 1.10 -3.11 7.37
CA LYS A 31 1.03 -4.36 8.12
C LYS A 31 0.36 -5.45 7.29
N ILE A 32 1.13 -6.47 6.93
CA ILE A 32 0.69 -7.58 6.09
C ILE A 32 0.63 -8.86 6.93
N GLY A 33 -0.52 -9.52 6.96
CA GLY A 33 -0.61 -10.90 7.43
C GLY A 33 -0.48 -11.87 6.27
N ALA A 34 0.21 -12.99 6.49
CA ALA A 34 0.28 -14.06 5.50
C ALA A 34 0.14 -15.45 6.12
N SER A 35 -0.51 -16.34 5.39
CA SER A 35 -0.41 -17.79 5.64
C SER A 35 1.03 -18.29 5.45
N LEU A 36 1.36 -19.43 6.06
CA LEU A 36 2.74 -19.95 6.12
C LEU A 36 3.40 -20.04 4.74
N THR A 37 2.77 -20.73 3.79
CA THR A 37 3.32 -20.92 2.44
C THR A 37 3.50 -19.59 1.71
N ILE A 38 2.54 -18.68 1.82
CA ILE A 38 2.66 -17.36 1.18
C ILE A 38 3.79 -16.55 1.82
N GLY A 39 3.88 -16.59 3.15
CA GLY A 39 4.90 -15.90 3.92
C GLY A 39 6.32 -16.38 3.63
N GLU A 40 6.52 -17.67 3.39
CA GLU A 40 7.84 -18.24 3.16
C GLU A 40 8.27 -18.21 1.68
N TYR A 41 7.33 -18.37 0.74
CA TYR A 41 7.69 -18.56 -0.67
C TYR A 41 7.38 -17.37 -1.57
N ILE A 42 6.33 -16.60 -1.26
CA ILE A 42 5.85 -15.52 -2.14
C ILE A 42 6.31 -14.16 -1.64
N LEU A 43 6.12 -13.89 -0.34
CA LEU A 43 6.44 -12.59 0.25
C LEU A 43 7.90 -12.19 0.10
N PRO A 44 8.92 -13.05 0.28
CA PRO A 44 10.31 -12.59 0.23
C PRO A 44 10.69 -11.94 -1.11
N ASN A 45 10.26 -12.56 -2.23
CA ASN A 45 10.54 -12.02 -3.57
C ASN A 45 9.73 -10.74 -3.84
N PHE A 46 8.46 -10.72 -3.44
CA PHE A 46 7.61 -9.54 -3.56
C PHE A 46 8.17 -8.35 -2.76
N LEU A 47 8.53 -8.57 -1.50
CA LEU A 47 9.07 -7.54 -0.59
C LEU A 47 10.40 -6.99 -1.08
N ALA A 48 11.26 -7.82 -1.69
CA ALA A 48 12.52 -7.37 -2.29
C ALA A 48 12.30 -6.40 -3.46
N LEU A 49 11.23 -6.59 -4.25
CA LEU A 49 10.87 -5.66 -5.33
C LEU A 49 10.11 -4.44 -4.80
N PHE A 50 9.21 -4.65 -3.83
CA PHE A 50 8.39 -3.61 -3.23
C PHE A 50 9.24 -2.58 -2.47
N SER A 51 10.15 -3.03 -1.61
CA SER A 51 11.07 -2.15 -0.85
C SER A 51 12.00 -1.34 -1.75
N LYS A 52 12.40 -1.88 -2.91
CA LYS A 52 13.18 -1.12 -3.91
C LYS A 52 12.35 -0.04 -4.60
N LYS A 53 11.08 -0.33 -4.85
CA LYS A 53 10.16 0.59 -5.53
C LYS A 53 9.63 1.68 -4.59
N TYR A 54 9.43 1.34 -3.32
CA TYR A 54 8.90 2.22 -2.27
C TYR A 54 9.78 2.16 -1.02
N PRO A 55 10.96 2.81 -1.05
CA PRO A 55 11.94 2.72 0.03
C PRO A 55 11.50 3.37 1.34
N ASP A 56 10.52 4.29 1.28
CA ASP A 56 10.02 5.06 2.42
C ASP A 56 8.76 4.43 3.05
N ILE A 57 8.39 3.21 2.64
CA ILE A 57 7.33 2.42 3.27
C ILE A 57 7.99 1.38 4.18
N ASP A 58 7.68 1.43 5.47
CA ASP A 58 8.00 0.36 6.41
C ASP A 58 6.95 -0.76 6.28
N VAL A 59 7.41 -2.00 6.17
CA VAL A 59 6.54 -3.16 5.95
C VAL A 59 6.74 -4.16 7.08
N GLU A 60 5.68 -4.39 7.84
CA GLU A 60 5.65 -5.36 8.93
C GLU A 60 4.87 -6.60 8.52
N VAL A 61 5.47 -7.78 8.65
CA VAL A 61 4.89 -9.04 8.19
C VAL A 61 4.57 -9.95 9.36
N PHE A 62 3.33 -10.44 9.41
CA PHE A 62 2.83 -11.38 10.40
C PHE A 62 2.48 -12.72 9.75
N ILE A 63 3.31 -13.74 9.98
CA ILE A 63 3.04 -15.08 9.48
C ILE A 63 2.21 -15.85 10.51
N LYS A 64 0.96 -16.18 10.17
CA LYS A 64 0.00 -16.93 10.99
C LYS A 64 -0.92 -17.75 10.10
N ASN A 65 -1.71 -18.66 10.69
CA ASN A 65 -2.73 -19.37 9.90
C ASN A 65 -3.83 -18.40 9.40
N THR A 66 -4.58 -18.86 8.39
CA THR A 66 -5.65 -18.10 7.75
C THR A 66 -6.64 -17.51 8.76
N SER A 67 -7.07 -18.28 9.76
CA SER A 67 -8.05 -17.82 10.76
C SER A 67 -7.55 -16.61 11.56
N ILE A 68 -6.28 -16.63 12.00
CA ILE A 68 -5.70 -15.52 12.77
C ILE A 68 -5.51 -14.29 11.87
N VAL A 69 -4.99 -14.49 10.65
CA VAL A 69 -4.79 -13.39 9.69
C VAL A 69 -6.14 -12.72 9.39
N SER A 70 -7.18 -13.49 9.09
CA SER A 70 -8.52 -12.96 8.83
C SER A 70 -9.08 -12.21 10.04
N SER A 71 -8.94 -12.73 11.26
CA SER A 71 -9.39 -11.99 12.46
C SER A 71 -8.66 -10.67 12.60
N HIS A 72 -7.33 -10.66 12.44
CA HIS A 72 -6.55 -9.45 12.59
C HIS A 72 -6.85 -8.39 11.52
N VAL A 73 -7.17 -8.80 10.29
CA VAL A 73 -7.65 -7.86 9.26
C VAL A 73 -9.03 -7.30 9.63
N LYS A 74 -9.94 -8.15 10.13
CA LYS A 74 -11.27 -7.73 10.59
C LYS A 74 -11.20 -6.74 11.76
N ASP A 75 -10.23 -6.94 12.65
CA ASP A 75 -10.00 -6.12 13.83
C ASP A 75 -9.10 -4.90 13.56
N TYR A 76 -8.75 -4.65 12.29
CA TYR A 76 -7.88 -3.55 11.83
C TYR A 76 -6.47 -3.54 12.45
N ILE A 77 -6.00 -4.70 12.91
CA ILE A 77 -4.63 -4.91 13.38
C ILE A 77 -3.68 -5.03 12.17
N LEU A 78 -4.18 -5.62 11.08
CA LEU A 78 -3.50 -5.76 9.80
C LEU A 78 -4.24 -4.96 8.73
N ASP A 79 -3.48 -4.41 7.78
CA ASP A 79 -4.04 -3.71 6.63
C ASP A 79 -4.47 -4.70 5.54
N ILE A 80 -3.67 -5.75 5.32
CA ILE A 80 -3.89 -6.75 4.27
C ILE A 80 -3.61 -8.15 4.80
N GLY A 81 -4.39 -9.14 4.34
CA GLY A 81 -4.18 -10.56 4.60
C GLY A 81 -4.00 -11.36 3.32
N LEU A 82 -2.91 -12.12 3.22
CA LEU A 82 -2.62 -13.03 2.11
C LEU A 82 -2.80 -14.47 2.60
N ILE A 83 -3.88 -15.12 2.18
CA ILE A 83 -4.27 -16.44 2.68
C ILE A 83 -4.43 -17.43 1.54
N GLU A 84 -4.29 -18.72 1.85
CA GLU A 84 -4.64 -19.79 0.94
C GLU A 84 -6.16 -20.06 1.01
N GLY A 85 -6.86 -19.90 -0.11
CA GLY A 85 -8.29 -20.17 -0.22
C GLY A 85 -9.20 -18.98 0.09
N THR A 86 -10.47 -19.26 0.33
CA THR A 86 -11.50 -18.24 0.57
C THR A 86 -11.79 -18.06 2.04
N CYS A 87 -12.09 -16.83 2.43
CA CYS A 87 -12.67 -16.54 3.74
C CYS A 87 -14.15 -16.17 3.53
N SER A 88 -15.10 -17.01 3.93
CA SER A 88 -16.54 -16.77 3.72
C SER A 88 -17.13 -15.72 4.68
N SER A 89 -16.51 -14.54 4.78
CA SER A 89 -17.05 -13.40 5.50
C SER A 89 -17.45 -12.29 4.53
N PRO A 90 -18.69 -11.76 4.62
CA PRO A 90 -19.12 -10.62 3.79
C PRO A 90 -18.37 -9.33 4.12
N SER A 91 -17.58 -9.30 5.20
CA SER A 91 -16.81 -8.14 5.64
C SER A 91 -15.48 -7.96 4.91
N PHE A 92 -15.08 -8.91 4.05
CA PHE A 92 -13.83 -8.80 3.29
C PHE A 92 -14.08 -8.57 1.81
N ILE A 93 -13.33 -7.63 1.26
CA ILE A 93 -13.06 -7.59 -0.18
C ILE A 93 -11.94 -8.60 -0.43
N GLN A 94 -12.17 -9.57 -1.29
CA GLN A 94 -11.22 -10.64 -1.62
C GLN A 94 -10.91 -10.61 -3.11
N GLU A 95 -9.62 -10.61 -3.41
CA GLU A 95 -9.10 -10.70 -4.77
C GLU A 95 -8.12 -11.88 -4.87
N TYR A 96 -8.19 -12.60 -5.97
CA TYR A 96 -7.22 -13.65 -6.29
C TYR A 96 -6.06 -13.01 -7.03
N PHE A 97 -4.84 -13.27 -6.56
CA PHE A 97 -3.61 -12.76 -7.15
C PHE A 97 -2.74 -13.90 -7.69
N PHE A 98 -3.36 -14.91 -8.32
CA PHE A 98 -2.72 -15.94 -9.14
C PHE A 98 -3.78 -16.59 -10.05
#